data_AF-A0AA36N1R4-F1
#
_entry.id   AF-A0AA36N1R4-F1
#
_cell.length_a   1.000
_cell.length_b   1.000
_cell.length_c   1.000
_cell.angle_alpha   90.00
_cell.angle_beta   90.00
_cell.angle_gamma   90.00
#
_symmetry.space_group_name_H-M   'P 1'
#
loop_
_entity.id
_entity.type
_entity.pdbx_description
1 polymer ?
#
loop_
_entity_poly.entity_id
_entity_poly.type
_entity_poly.pdbx_seq_one_letter_code
_entity_poly.pdbx_strand_id
1 'polypeptide(L)'
;MLPLAVGMRVVLADHLDRSEDKLLLRGSAGRVHSWVWEENDLRPTCVYVKFDGATWQLDGAPEPGLYPVHPVRKVWKLDAKRKKPVLKIARTQLPLAPAYATTAHGSQGKTLPAALVDFNVDKRTDVTFGTVAASRVRSREDVLILRPFERWLYTRGAPEGPALLLKQLRGEEVDWEAFREAKAPSAACEKCKDVKTLDCFSDRQWERVRANRSAICLACGPSKGGQKTLKRKLPSGLTRLDCRGCKFRKLEDAFPRAQLQQDDSEAKRRCLKCLKKVGILECSVCESTKQISEFSSAMATMPWAAVCADCAADVRRQPKWGRAGWFTCRTCDLFFPGAGAADQRCLNCASRGSWAKGKSTCRKCGGAWSEPRGQGSDKRQRLCPKCRPKASRAKRS
;
A
#
# COMPACT_ATOMS: atom_id res chain seq x y z
N MET A 1 2.89 0.62 35.20
CA MET A 1 2.00 1.49 36.01
C MET A 1 1.64 2.71 35.17
N LEU A 2 0.46 3.30 35.33
CA LEU A 2 0.13 4.58 34.68
C LEU A 2 0.63 5.69 35.62
N PRO A 3 1.57 6.56 35.23
CA PRO A 3 1.98 7.68 36.07
C PRO A 3 0.80 8.65 36.22
N LEU A 4 0.48 9.00 37.47
CA LEU A 4 -0.58 9.93 37.83
C LEU A 4 -0.02 11.01 38.75
N ALA A 5 -0.56 12.21 38.63
CA ALA A 5 -0.25 13.34 39.51
C ALA A 5 -1.56 14.04 39.87
N VAL A 6 -1.64 14.60 41.08
CA VAL A 6 -2.77 15.46 41.48
C VAL A 6 -2.87 16.64 40.51
N GLY A 7 -4.08 16.98 40.10
CA GLY A 7 -4.38 18.01 39.09
C GLY A 7 -4.21 17.56 37.64
N MET A 8 -3.67 16.35 37.39
CA MET A 8 -3.43 15.86 36.03
C MET A 8 -4.74 15.68 35.24
N ARG A 9 -4.78 16.22 34.01
CA ARG A 9 -5.88 15.97 33.08
C ARG A 9 -5.88 14.52 32.61
N VAL A 10 -7.01 13.85 32.82
CA VAL A 10 -7.24 12.46 32.45
C VAL A 10 -8.52 12.30 31.67
N VAL A 11 -8.60 11.21 30.91
CA VAL A 11 -9.79 10.80 30.16
C VAL A 11 -10.14 9.36 30.52
N LEU A 12 -11.44 9.08 30.62
CA LEU A 12 -11.94 7.73 30.85
C LEU A 12 -11.65 6.85 29.62
N ALA A 13 -10.93 5.75 29.85
CA ALA A 13 -10.63 4.75 28.83
C ALA A 13 -11.76 3.72 28.65
N ASP A 14 -12.74 3.72 29.56
CA ASP A 14 -13.92 2.85 29.53
C ASP A 14 -15.19 3.60 29.97
N HIS A 15 -16.34 2.97 29.80
CA HIS A 15 -17.59 3.44 30.39
C HIS A 15 -17.61 3.02 31.86
N LEU A 16 -17.80 3.99 32.78
CA LEU A 16 -17.86 3.73 34.22
C LEU A 16 -19.31 3.76 34.72
N ASP A 17 -20.04 4.81 34.35
CA ASP A 17 -21.42 5.02 34.78
C ASP A 17 -22.25 5.50 33.58
N ARG A 18 -23.43 4.90 33.39
CA ARG A 18 -24.36 5.21 32.30
C ARG A 18 -25.69 5.77 32.80
N SER A 19 -25.79 6.07 34.10
CA SER A 19 -26.92 6.79 34.67
C SER A 19 -27.10 8.14 33.96
N GLU A 20 -28.34 8.55 33.79
CA GLU A 20 -28.72 9.74 33.01
C GLU A 20 -28.16 11.03 33.61
N ASP A 21 -27.97 11.07 34.93
CA ASP A 21 -27.42 12.20 35.66
C ASP A 21 -25.89 12.31 35.53
N LYS A 22 -25.16 11.19 35.47
CA LYS A 22 -23.67 11.20 35.48
C LYS A 22 -23.03 11.03 34.12
N LEU A 23 -23.54 10.11 33.29
CA LEU A 23 -23.04 9.82 31.93
C LEU A 23 -21.51 9.76 31.81
N LEU A 24 -20.84 9.07 32.74
CA LEU A 24 -19.38 8.88 32.76
C LEU A 24 -18.95 7.81 31.73
N LEU A 25 -19.03 8.19 30.46
CA LEU A 25 -18.72 7.35 29.32
C LEU A 25 -17.23 7.40 28.95
N ARG A 26 -16.78 6.41 28.17
CA ARG A 26 -15.45 6.42 27.56
C ARG A 26 -15.23 7.72 26.79
N GLY A 27 -14.13 8.41 27.08
CA GLY A 27 -13.78 9.67 26.44
C GLY A 27 -14.17 10.91 27.24
N SER A 28 -14.85 10.76 28.39
CA SER A 28 -15.14 11.86 29.33
C SER A 28 -13.84 12.32 29.99
N ALA A 29 -13.62 13.63 30.01
CA ALA A 29 -12.41 14.24 30.55
C ALA A 29 -12.63 14.73 31.98
N GLY A 30 -11.61 14.60 32.82
CA GLY A 30 -11.62 15.08 34.20
C GLY A 30 -10.20 15.37 34.69
N ARG A 31 -10.06 15.64 35.98
CA ARG A 31 -8.76 15.85 36.65
C ARG A 31 -8.61 14.90 37.82
N VAL A 32 -7.40 14.39 37.99
CA VAL A 32 -7.06 13.62 39.20
C VAL A 32 -7.13 14.57 40.40
N HIS A 33 -7.97 14.25 41.37
CA HIS A 33 -8.12 15.03 42.59
C HIS A 33 -7.27 14.43 43.72
N SER A 34 -7.45 13.14 44.00
CA SER A 34 -6.75 12.42 45.05
C SER A 34 -6.75 10.90 44.75
N TRP A 35 -6.07 10.11 45.57
CA TRP A 35 -6.07 8.65 45.46
C TRP A 35 -5.96 7.99 46.83
N VAL A 36 -6.46 6.76 46.91
CA VAL A 36 -6.17 5.84 48.01
C VAL A 36 -5.12 4.87 47.49
N TRP A 37 -3.94 4.93 48.09
CA TRP A 37 -2.81 4.09 47.72
C TRP A 37 -2.18 3.55 48.99
N GLU A 38 -2.33 2.25 49.20
CA GLU A 38 -1.70 1.56 50.31
C GLU A 38 -0.20 1.41 50.09
N GLU A 39 0.54 1.46 51.19
CA GLU A 39 1.99 1.32 51.17
C GLU A 39 2.37 -0.10 50.66
N ASN A 40 3.35 -0.17 49.75
CA ASN A 40 3.79 -1.39 49.04
C ASN A 40 2.91 -1.88 47.88
N ASP A 41 1.78 -1.22 47.59
CA ASP A 41 0.93 -1.64 46.49
C ASP A 41 1.46 -1.11 45.13
N LEU A 42 1.41 -1.94 44.08
CA LEU A 42 1.94 -1.58 42.75
C LEU A 42 1.06 -0.56 41.99
N ARG A 43 -0.08 -0.16 42.57
CA ARG A 43 -1.05 0.76 41.98
C ARG A 43 -1.99 1.27 43.08
N PRO A 44 -2.62 2.44 42.92
CA PRO A 44 -3.66 2.87 43.84
C PRO A 44 -4.93 1.99 43.71
N THR A 45 -5.58 1.74 44.85
CA THR A 45 -6.85 1.00 44.99
C THR A 45 -8.01 1.81 44.41
N CYS A 46 -7.93 3.14 44.53
CA CYS A 46 -8.92 4.07 44.03
C CYS A 46 -8.25 5.39 43.64
N VAL A 47 -8.70 5.99 42.54
CA VAL A 47 -8.33 7.35 42.15
C VAL A 47 -9.60 8.17 42.03
N TYR A 48 -9.71 9.26 42.79
CA TYR A 48 -10.80 10.19 42.68
C TYR A 48 -10.55 11.15 41.52
N VAL A 49 -11.51 11.21 40.59
CA VAL A 49 -11.46 12.08 39.43
C VAL A 49 -12.58 13.10 39.53
N LYS A 50 -12.23 14.38 39.43
CA LYS A 50 -13.15 15.51 39.36
C LYS A 50 -13.56 15.74 37.91
N PHE A 51 -14.87 15.80 37.67
CA PHE A 51 -15.47 16.16 36.39
C PHE A 51 -16.01 17.58 36.46
N ASP A 52 -15.37 18.49 35.72
CA ASP A 52 -15.74 19.91 35.70
C ASP A 52 -17.16 20.06 35.11
N GLY A 53 -18.04 20.80 35.81
CA GLY A 53 -19.42 21.07 35.36
C GLY A 53 -20.48 20.02 35.74
N ALA A 54 -20.11 18.98 36.51
CA ALA A 54 -21.07 18.02 37.04
C ALA A 54 -21.90 18.62 38.20
N THR A 55 -23.20 18.38 38.19
CA THR A 55 -24.16 18.85 39.21
C THR A 55 -24.45 17.82 40.29
N TRP A 56 -24.18 16.54 40.02
CA TRP A 56 -24.35 15.45 40.98
C TRP A 56 -23.21 15.44 42.00
N GLN A 57 -23.50 14.95 43.20
CA GLN A 57 -22.53 14.73 44.28
C GLN A 57 -22.78 13.36 44.87
N LEU A 58 -21.72 12.56 45.04
CA LEU A 58 -21.84 11.26 45.71
C LEU A 58 -21.92 11.46 47.22
N ASP A 59 -22.66 10.58 47.90
CA ASP A 59 -22.77 10.61 49.36
C ASP A 59 -21.37 10.50 50.00
N GLY A 60 -21.06 11.43 50.90
CA GLY A 60 -19.75 11.52 51.54
C GLY A 60 -18.64 12.14 50.68
N ALA A 61 -18.91 12.56 49.44
CA ALA A 61 -17.96 13.34 48.67
C ALA A 61 -17.89 14.80 49.19
N PRO A 62 -16.69 15.40 49.28
CA PRO A 62 -16.52 16.77 49.78
C PRO A 62 -17.06 17.83 48.81
N GLU A 63 -17.19 17.50 47.52
CA GLU A 63 -17.64 18.42 46.47
C GLU A 63 -18.38 17.67 45.34
N PRO A 64 -19.24 18.37 44.56
CA PRO A 64 -19.91 17.78 43.39
C PRO A 64 -18.94 17.26 42.32
N GLY A 65 -19.34 16.30 41.51
CA GLY A 65 -18.56 15.85 40.36
C GLY A 65 -17.33 15.01 40.67
N LEU A 66 -17.13 14.60 41.92
CA LEU A 66 -16.03 13.74 42.32
C LEU A 66 -16.45 12.26 42.23
N TYR A 67 -15.72 11.46 41.46
CA TYR A 67 -16.05 10.05 41.24
C TYR A 67 -14.87 9.11 41.59
N PRO A 68 -15.10 8.01 42.34
CA PRO A 68 -14.07 7.01 42.62
C PRO A 68 -13.85 6.11 41.40
N VAL A 69 -12.62 6.07 40.90
CA VAL A 69 -12.22 5.22 39.77
C VAL A 69 -11.35 4.07 40.26
N HIS A 70 -11.85 2.85 40.11
CA HIS A 70 -11.17 1.63 40.53
C HIS A 70 -10.43 0.92 39.38
N PRO A 71 -9.36 0.15 39.67
CA PRO A 71 -8.72 -0.70 38.68
C PRO A 71 -9.67 -1.75 38.10
N VAL A 72 -9.73 -1.85 36.77
CA VAL A 72 -10.58 -2.82 36.07
C VAL A 72 -9.72 -3.94 35.50
N ARG A 73 -10.14 -5.20 35.71
CA ARG A 73 -9.52 -6.37 35.09
C ARG A 73 -10.17 -6.66 33.74
N LYS A 74 -9.44 -6.45 32.65
CA LYS A 74 -9.84 -6.85 31.30
C LYS A 74 -9.11 -8.10 30.85
N VAL A 75 -9.83 -8.96 30.14
CA VAL A 75 -9.28 -10.18 29.58
C VAL A 75 -9.58 -10.24 28.09
N TRP A 76 -8.58 -10.52 27.27
CA TRP A 76 -8.74 -10.80 25.85
C TRP A 76 -7.93 -12.03 25.45
N LYS A 77 -8.28 -12.62 24.30
CA LYS A 77 -7.55 -13.77 23.74
C LYS A 77 -6.77 -13.33 22.51
N LEU A 78 -5.47 -13.62 22.46
CA LEU A 78 -4.63 -13.28 21.29
C LEU A 78 -5.07 -14.04 20.03
N ASP A 79 -5.62 -15.23 20.22
CA ASP A 79 -6.06 -16.13 19.17
C ASP A 79 -7.59 -16.12 19.00
N ALA A 80 -8.26 -15.02 19.36
CA ALA A 80 -9.72 -14.87 19.30
C ALA A 80 -10.36 -15.22 17.94
N LYS A 81 -9.59 -15.22 16.85
CA LYS A 81 -10.05 -15.61 15.50
C LYS A 81 -10.04 -17.12 15.23
N ARG A 82 -9.51 -17.95 16.15
CA ARG A 82 -9.55 -19.42 16.04
C ARG A 82 -10.89 -19.95 16.55
N LYS A 83 -11.34 -21.08 16.01
CA LYS A 83 -12.58 -21.76 16.46
C LYS A 83 -12.56 -22.06 17.97
N LYS A 84 -11.39 -22.39 18.52
CA LYS A 84 -11.18 -22.63 19.96
C LYS A 84 -10.00 -21.77 20.44
N PRO A 85 -10.24 -20.55 20.94
CA PRO A 85 -9.18 -19.67 21.37
C PRO A 85 -8.74 -19.99 22.81
N VAL A 86 -7.44 -20.20 23.00
CA VAL A 86 -6.82 -20.66 24.26
C VAL A 86 -5.81 -19.67 24.86
N LEU A 87 -5.32 -18.70 24.08
CA LEU A 87 -4.26 -17.77 24.51
C LEU A 87 -4.84 -16.53 25.22
N LYS A 88 -5.23 -16.71 26.49
CA LYS A 88 -5.86 -15.68 27.33
C LYS A 88 -4.79 -14.76 27.96
N ILE A 89 -4.98 -13.46 27.82
CA ILE A 89 -4.21 -12.42 28.51
C ILE A 89 -5.15 -11.61 29.39
N ALA A 90 -4.75 -11.39 30.64
CA ALA A 90 -5.46 -10.51 31.56
C ALA A 90 -4.61 -9.29 31.90
N ARG A 91 -5.24 -8.12 31.98
CA ARG A 91 -4.62 -6.88 32.47
C ARG A 91 -5.58 -6.22 33.45
N THR A 92 -5.11 -5.98 34.66
CA THR A 92 -5.75 -5.10 35.64
C THR A 92 -5.10 -3.73 35.53
N GLN A 93 -5.88 -2.67 35.36
CA GLN A 93 -5.39 -1.31 35.28
C GLN A 93 -6.52 -0.30 35.53
N LEU A 94 -6.19 0.89 36.03
CA LEU A 94 -7.13 2.00 36.06
C LEU A 94 -7.63 2.34 34.64
N PRO A 95 -8.93 2.50 34.42
CA PRO A 95 -9.50 2.89 33.13
C PRO A 95 -9.32 4.39 32.86
N LEU A 96 -8.09 4.90 33.03
CA LEU A 96 -7.69 6.29 32.83
C LEU A 96 -6.57 6.36 31.78
N ALA A 97 -6.52 7.47 31.05
CA ALA A 97 -5.40 7.84 30.21
C ALA A 97 -5.10 9.33 30.35
N PRO A 98 -3.85 9.79 30.17
CA PRO A 98 -3.52 11.21 30.12
C PRO A 98 -4.30 11.90 28.99
N ALA A 99 -4.86 13.08 29.26
CA ALA A 99 -5.74 13.78 28.33
C ALA A 99 -5.13 15.06 27.70
N TYR A 100 -3.81 15.17 27.68
CA TYR A 100 -3.12 16.31 27.03
C TYR A 100 -2.98 16.15 25.53
N ALA A 101 -2.95 14.92 25.04
CA ALA A 101 -2.89 14.60 23.63
C ALA A 101 -3.81 13.41 23.34
N THR A 102 -4.41 13.41 22.15
CA THR A 102 -5.22 12.29 21.68
C THR A 102 -4.86 11.97 20.25
N THR A 103 -5.14 10.75 19.82
CA THR A 103 -4.98 10.38 18.43
C THR A 103 -6.17 10.88 17.61
N ALA A 104 -5.97 11.11 16.31
CA ALA A 104 -7.07 11.45 15.40
C ALA A 104 -8.21 10.40 15.46
N HIS A 105 -7.85 9.12 15.60
CA HIS A 105 -8.83 8.04 15.81
C HIS A 105 -9.58 8.18 17.15
N GLY A 106 -8.89 8.55 18.23
CA GLY A 106 -9.51 8.76 19.55
C GLY A 106 -10.41 9.99 19.64
N SER A 107 -10.24 10.95 18.73
CA SER A 107 -11.09 12.14 18.60
C SER A 107 -12.17 12.01 17.52
N GLN A 108 -12.23 10.89 16.79
CA GLN A 108 -13.22 10.66 15.74
C GLN A 108 -14.65 10.79 16.30
N GLY A 109 -15.50 11.55 15.61
CA GLY A 109 -16.88 11.82 16.02
C GLY A 109 -17.03 12.92 17.08
N LYS A 110 -15.93 13.47 17.62
CA LYS A 110 -15.97 14.60 18.56
C LYS A 110 -15.85 15.94 17.83
N THR A 111 -16.44 16.97 18.42
CA THR A 111 -16.14 18.38 18.08
C THR A 111 -15.33 18.96 19.23
N LEU A 112 -14.15 19.49 18.93
CA LEU A 112 -13.23 20.11 19.87
C LEU A 112 -13.36 21.65 19.75
N PRO A 113 -13.22 22.39 20.86
CA PRO A 113 -13.22 23.85 20.82
C PRO A 113 -12.04 24.39 20.00
N ALA A 114 -10.85 23.84 20.25
CA ALA A 114 -9.62 24.13 19.52
C ALA A 114 -8.70 22.91 19.53
N ALA A 115 -7.76 22.84 18.59
CA ALA A 115 -6.82 21.72 18.46
C ALA A 115 -5.43 22.16 17.97
N LEU A 116 -4.40 21.63 18.64
CA LEU A 116 -3.02 21.59 18.13
C LEU A 116 -2.82 20.25 17.42
N VAL A 117 -2.56 20.28 16.11
CA VAL A 117 -2.50 19.08 15.27
C VAL A 117 -1.11 18.87 14.71
N ASP A 118 -0.59 17.65 14.87
CA ASP A 118 0.66 17.21 14.25
C ASP A 118 0.38 16.30 13.05
N PHE A 119 0.69 16.80 11.85
CA PHE A 119 0.54 16.08 10.59
C PHE A 119 1.82 15.39 10.11
N ASN A 120 2.91 15.41 10.89
CA ASN A 120 4.11 14.66 10.52
C ASN A 120 3.93 13.17 10.82
N VAL A 121 3.30 12.49 9.87
CA VAL A 121 2.98 11.07 9.95
C VAL A 121 3.74 10.26 8.90
N ASP A 122 3.98 8.98 9.18
CA ASP A 122 4.60 8.08 8.19
C ASP A 122 3.68 7.85 6.99
N LYS A 123 4.29 7.53 5.84
CA LYS A 123 3.56 7.20 4.60
C LYS A 123 2.60 6.02 4.74
N ARG A 124 2.68 5.19 5.79
CA ARG A 124 1.74 4.08 6.06
C ARG A 124 0.44 4.54 6.72
N THR A 125 0.38 5.77 7.23
CA THR A 125 -0.83 6.31 7.84
C THR A 125 -1.94 6.40 6.82
N ASP A 126 -3.16 6.12 7.28
CA ASP A 126 -4.35 6.19 6.45
C ASP A 126 -4.55 7.59 5.87
N VAL A 127 -5.02 7.67 4.63
CA VAL A 127 -5.22 8.93 3.90
C VAL A 127 -6.27 9.82 4.56
N THR A 128 -7.19 9.25 5.34
CA THR A 128 -8.24 9.99 6.05
C THR A 128 -7.75 10.69 7.29
N PHE A 129 -6.55 10.36 7.80
CA PHE A 129 -6.01 10.93 9.03
C PHE A 129 -6.02 12.46 9.02
N GLY A 130 -5.51 13.07 7.93
CA GLY A 130 -5.43 14.52 7.79
C GLY A 130 -6.80 15.19 7.89
N THR A 131 -7.79 14.64 7.17
CA THR A 131 -9.16 15.16 7.17
C THR A 131 -9.86 14.92 8.51
N VAL A 132 -9.70 13.75 9.12
CA VAL A 132 -10.32 13.43 10.41
C VAL A 132 -9.83 14.40 11.48
N ALA A 133 -8.52 14.61 11.58
CA ALA A 133 -7.96 15.50 12.59
C ALA A 133 -8.33 16.98 12.34
N ALA A 134 -8.23 17.47 11.10
CA ALA A 134 -8.58 18.86 10.77
C ALA A 134 -10.07 19.17 10.99
N SER A 135 -10.95 18.21 10.72
CA SER A 135 -12.41 18.38 10.86
C SER A 135 -12.93 18.27 12.30
N ARG A 136 -12.06 18.18 13.31
CA ARG A 136 -12.50 18.13 14.71
C ARG A 136 -12.86 19.51 15.26
N VAL A 137 -12.40 20.60 14.65
CA VAL A 137 -12.72 21.97 15.05
C VAL A 137 -13.78 22.59 14.13
N ARG A 138 -14.44 23.66 14.59
CA ARG A 138 -15.47 24.36 13.82
C ARG A 138 -14.90 25.42 12.90
N SER A 139 -13.87 26.14 13.33
CA SER A 139 -13.24 27.19 12.54
C SER A 139 -11.77 26.90 12.26
N ARG A 140 -11.23 27.56 11.24
CA ARG A 140 -9.80 27.48 10.89
C ARG A 140 -8.92 28.13 11.96
N GLU A 141 -9.44 29.17 12.60
CA GLU A 141 -8.78 29.93 13.67
C GLU A 141 -8.58 29.08 14.92
N ASP A 142 -9.38 28.01 15.07
CA ASP A 142 -9.33 27.08 16.20
C ASP A 142 -8.36 25.91 15.98
N VAL A 143 -7.67 25.83 14.83
CA VAL A 143 -6.67 24.80 14.55
C VAL A 143 -5.28 25.38 14.32
N LEU A 144 -4.32 24.86 15.09
CA LEU A 144 -2.91 25.18 14.93
C LEU A 144 -2.15 23.95 14.46
N ILE A 145 -1.44 24.09 13.35
CA ILE A 145 -0.59 23.02 12.80
C ILE A 145 0.79 23.18 13.39
N LEU A 146 1.23 22.19 14.18
CA LEU A 146 2.45 22.28 14.99
C LEU A 146 3.73 22.41 14.16
N ARG A 147 3.75 21.86 12.94
CA ARG A 147 4.92 21.87 12.06
C ARG A 147 4.53 21.64 10.59
N PRO A 148 5.40 22.03 9.64
CA PRO A 148 5.23 21.67 8.24
C PRO A 148 5.02 20.17 8.05
N PHE A 149 4.15 19.81 7.12
CA PHE A 149 3.81 18.43 6.80
C PHE A 149 3.84 18.20 5.29
N GLU A 150 3.95 16.93 4.92
CA GLU A 150 4.09 16.53 3.54
C GLU A 150 2.77 16.65 2.76
N ARG A 151 2.83 17.25 1.56
CA ARG A 151 1.67 17.44 0.69
C ARG A 151 0.96 16.12 0.34
N TRP A 152 1.68 14.99 0.35
CA TRP A 152 1.10 13.68 0.03
C TRP A 152 -0.07 13.31 0.95
N LEU A 153 -0.16 13.88 2.16
CA LEU A 153 -1.23 13.59 3.11
C LEU A 153 -2.62 13.90 2.53
N TYR A 154 -2.73 14.93 1.68
CA TYR A 154 -3.99 15.36 1.08
C TYR A 154 -4.11 15.07 -0.43
N THR A 155 -3.05 14.56 -1.08
CA THR A 155 -3.06 14.32 -2.55
C THR A 155 -3.19 12.86 -2.96
N ARG A 156 -3.28 11.92 -2.02
CA ARG A 156 -3.45 10.47 -2.32
C ARG A 156 -4.84 10.09 -2.81
N GLY A 157 -5.80 11.01 -2.76
CA GLY A 157 -7.20 10.77 -3.09
C GLY A 157 -7.95 10.03 -1.98
N ALA A 158 -9.28 9.98 -2.12
CA ALA A 158 -10.14 9.32 -1.17
C ALA A 158 -9.90 7.80 -1.13
N PRO A 159 -10.01 7.16 0.05
CA PRO A 159 -9.96 5.71 0.12
C PRO A 159 -11.14 5.11 -0.65
N GLU A 160 -10.89 4.05 -1.41
CA GLU A 160 -11.91 3.37 -2.23
C GLU A 160 -12.97 2.64 -1.38
N GLY A 161 -12.66 2.34 -0.12
CA GLY A 161 -13.52 1.56 0.79
C GLY A 161 -14.91 2.18 1.02
N PRO A 162 -15.00 3.43 1.54
CA PRO A 162 -16.27 4.11 1.73
C PRO A 162 -17.11 4.23 0.45
N ALA A 163 -16.47 4.51 -0.70
CA ALA A 163 -17.16 4.57 -1.97
C ALA A 163 -17.79 3.22 -2.34
N LEU A 164 -17.06 2.12 -2.18
CA LEU A 164 -17.59 0.77 -2.42
C LEU A 164 -18.71 0.39 -1.45
N LEU A 165 -18.58 0.76 -0.17
CA LEU A 165 -19.62 0.54 0.82
C LEU A 165 -20.90 1.30 0.42
N LEU A 166 -20.79 2.56 0.02
CA LEU A 166 -21.93 3.35 -0.44
C LEU A 166 -22.58 2.74 -1.68
N LYS A 167 -21.80 2.26 -2.65
CA LYS A 167 -22.35 1.55 -3.82
C LYS A 167 -23.14 0.31 -3.42
N GLN A 168 -22.56 -0.52 -2.55
CA GLN A 168 -23.22 -1.72 -2.04
C GLN A 168 -24.51 -1.38 -1.29
N LEU A 169 -24.49 -0.34 -0.43
CA LEU A 169 -25.67 0.11 0.33
C LEU A 169 -26.75 0.71 -0.56
N ARG A 170 -26.38 1.28 -1.71
CA ARG A 170 -27.32 1.78 -2.74
C ARG A 170 -27.87 0.68 -3.65
N GLY A 171 -27.42 -0.58 -3.49
CA GLY A 171 -27.80 -1.68 -4.37
C GLY A 171 -27.15 -1.61 -5.76
N GLU A 172 -26.13 -0.77 -5.95
CA GLU A 172 -25.35 -0.74 -7.19
C GLU A 172 -24.51 -2.02 -7.31
N GLU A 173 -24.46 -2.63 -8.49
CA GLU A 173 -23.58 -3.78 -8.73
C GLU A 173 -22.10 -3.38 -8.60
N VAL A 174 -21.40 -4.06 -7.69
CA VAL A 174 -19.96 -3.90 -7.50
C VAL A 174 -19.25 -5.03 -8.22
N ASP A 175 -18.52 -4.71 -9.29
CA ASP A 175 -17.62 -5.65 -9.97
C ASP A 175 -16.39 -5.94 -9.09
N TRP A 176 -16.55 -6.94 -8.21
CA TRP A 176 -15.52 -7.42 -7.30
C TRP A 176 -14.31 -8.01 -8.03
N GLU A 177 -14.49 -8.56 -9.23
CA GLU A 177 -13.41 -9.14 -10.01
C GLU A 177 -12.50 -8.05 -10.59
N ALA A 178 -13.08 -7.03 -11.23
CA ALA A 178 -12.34 -5.88 -11.72
C ALA A 178 -11.65 -5.12 -10.58
N PHE A 179 -12.29 -5.02 -9.41
CA PHE A 179 -11.70 -4.42 -8.23
C PHE A 179 -10.48 -5.18 -7.70
N ARG A 180 -10.56 -6.51 -7.59
CA ARG A 180 -9.42 -7.36 -7.19
C ARG A 180 -8.28 -7.24 -8.18
N GLU A 181 -8.58 -7.26 -9.47
CA GLU A 181 -7.59 -7.10 -10.53
C GLU A 181 -6.90 -5.73 -10.50
N ALA A 182 -7.64 -4.67 -10.19
CA ALA A 182 -7.08 -3.32 -10.10
C ALA A 182 -6.01 -3.19 -9.01
N LYS A 183 -6.20 -3.89 -7.88
CA LYS A 183 -5.26 -3.91 -6.75
C LYS A 183 -4.11 -4.89 -6.94
N ALA A 184 -4.35 -6.02 -7.59
CA ALA A 184 -3.38 -7.07 -7.78
C ALA A 184 -3.34 -7.49 -9.25
N PRO A 185 -2.50 -6.82 -10.07
CA PRO A 185 -2.23 -7.25 -11.42
C PRO A 185 -1.85 -8.73 -11.43
N SER A 186 -2.43 -9.51 -12.36
CA SER A 186 -2.23 -10.95 -12.45
C SER A 186 -1.84 -11.39 -13.86
N ALA A 187 -1.13 -12.50 -13.93
CA ALA A 187 -0.71 -13.12 -15.18
C ALA A 187 -0.65 -14.64 -15.06
N ALA A 188 -0.85 -15.34 -16.17
CA ALA A 188 -0.72 -16.78 -16.24
C ALA A 188 0.77 -17.19 -16.25
N CYS A 189 1.11 -18.20 -15.45
CA CYS A 189 2.44 -18.82 -15.50
C CYS A 189 2.55 -19.76 -16.71
N GLU A 190 3.63 -19.67 -17.46
CA GLU A 190 3.90 -20.53 -18.62
C GLU A 190 4.01 -22.02 -18.26
N LYS A 191 4.59 -22.34 -17.09
CA LYS A 191 4.86 -23.73 -16.68
C LYS A 191 3.65 -24.41 -16.04
N CYS A 192 3.00 -23.75 -15.07
CA CYS A 192 1.89 -24.34 -14.32
C CYS A 192 0.51 -23.89 -14.80
N LYS A 193 0.44 -22.96 -15.77
CA LYS A 193 -0.80 -22.40 -16.35
C LYS A 193 -1.72 -21.65 -15.38
N ASP A 194 -1.46 -21.71 -14.07
CA ASP A 194 -2.18 -20.92 -13.07
C ASP A 194 -2.05 -19.41 -13.28
N VAL A 195 -3.15 -18.69 -13.07
CA VAL A 195 -3.16 -17.24 -12.91
C VAL A 195 -2.64 -16.89 -11.52
N LYS A 196 -1.50 -16.19 -11.48
CA LYS A 196 -0.88 -15.73 -10.24
C LYS A 196 -0.82 -14.20 -10.21
N THR A 197 -0.83 -13.61 -9.01
CA THR A 197 -0.66 -12.16 -8.85
C THR A 197 0.80 -11.76 -9.05
N LEU A 198 1.05 -10.46 -9.26
CA LEU A 198 2.37 -9.81 -9.34
C LEU A 198 3.40 -10.37 -8.36
N ASP A 199 2.99 -10.58 -7.10
CA ASP A 199 3.84 -11.05 -6.00
C ASP A 199 4.42 -12.45 -6.21
N CYS A 200 3.81 -13.24 -7.09
CA CYS A 200 4.26 -14.58 -7.41
C CYS A 200 5.33 -14.60 -8.51
N PHE A 201 5.72 -13.45 -9.08
CA PHE A 201 6.75 -13.36 -10.12
C PHE A 201 7.96 -12.58 -9.58
N SER A 202 9.16 -12.85 -10.11
CA SER A 202 10.32 -11.98 -9.89
C SER A 202 10.23 -10.71 -10.73
N ASP A 203 10.89 -9.61 -10.35
CA ASP A 203 10.79 -8.32 -11.07
C ASP A 203 11.06 -8.51 -12.57
N ARG A 204 12.11 -9.26 -12.91
CA ARG A 204 12.46 -9.62 -14.29
C ARG A 204 11.37 -10.40 -15.02
N GLN A 205 10.68 -11.32 -14.35
CA GLN A 205 9.59 -12.10 -14.95
C GLN A 205 8.35 -11.23 -15.14
N TRP A 206 8.06 -10.30 -14.23
CA TRP A 206 6.96 -9.37 -14.42
C TRP A 206 7.20 -8.35 -15.54
N GLU A 207 8.46 -7.95 -15.76
CA GLU A 207 8.86 -7.16 -16.94
C GLU A 207 8.72 -7.93 -18.27
N ARG A 208 8.55 -9.26 -18.23
CA ARG A 208 8.10 -10.04 -19.40
C ARG A 208 6.59 -9.94 -19.56
N VAL A 209 5.84 -10.07 -18.46
CA VAL A 209 4.38 -9.89 -18.45
C VAL A 209 3.97 -8.51 -18.99
N ARG A 210 4.64 -7.43 -18.55
CA ARG A 210 4.37 -6.05 -19.03
C ARG A 210 4.65 -5.86 -20.52
N ALA A 211 5.50 -6.70 -21.11
CA ALA A 211 5.78 -6.73 -22.55
C ALA A 211 4.94 -7.78 -23.30
N ASN A 212 3.86 -8.27 -22.67
CA ASN A 212 3.01 -9.37 -23.13
C ASN A 212 3.75 -10.65 -23.55
N ARG A 213 4.81 -11.00 -22.82
CA ARG A 213 5.54 -12.26 -23.01
C ARG A 213 5.19 -13.27 -21.93
N SER A 214 5.46 -14.54 -22.25
CA SER A 214 5.37 -15.62 -21.28
C SER A 214 6.28 -15.35 -20.08
N ALA A 215 5.81 -15.70 -18.89
CA ALA A 215 6.53 -15.51 -17.64
C ALA A 215 6.36 -16.73 -16.75
N ILE A 216 7.37 -16.99 -15.92
CA ILE A 216 7.40 -18.15 -15.02
C ILE A 216 7.29 -17.63 -13.58
N CYS A 217 6.37 -18.20 -12.80
CA CYS A 217 6.22 -17.85 -11.39
C CYS A 217 7.42 -18.31 -10.56
N LEU A 218 7.61 -17.70 -9.39
CA LEU A 218 8.72 -18.00 -8.47
C LEU A 218 8.76 -19.47 -8.04
N ALA A 219 7.59 -20.12 -7.91
CA ALA A 219 7.49 -21.53 -7.56
C ALA A 219 7.95 -22.46 -8.69
N CYS A 220 7.79 -22.03 -9.94
CA CYS A 220 8.18 -22.80 -11.12
C CYS A 220 9.60 -22.48 -11.63
N GLY A 221 10.19 -21.38 -11.15
CA GLY A 221 11.50 -20.91 -11.57
C GLY A 221 12.67 -21.71 -10.98
N PRO A 222 13.91 -21.50 -11.48
CA PRO A 222 15.10 -22.26 -11.11
C PRO A 222 15.64 -21.98 -9.69
N SER A 223 14.93 -21.18 -8.90
CA SER A 223 15.26 -20.92 -7.50
C SER A 223 15.08 -22.20 -6.67
N LYS A 224 16.19 -22.94 -6.48
CA LYS A 224 16.30 -24.10 -5.61
C LYS A 224 15.68 -23.80 -4.23
N GLY A 225 14.69 -24.60 -3.85
CA GLY A 225 14.19 -24.68 -2.48
C GLY A 225 13.08 -23.69 -2.13
N GLY A 226 11.84 -24.01 -2.51
CA GLY A 226 10.64 -23.79 -1.67
C GLY A 226 10.40 -22.42 -1.04
N GLN A 227 10.89 -21.31 -1.61
CA GLN A 227 10.57 -19.98 -1.08
C GLN A 227 9.10 -19.64 -1.37
N LYS A 228 8.26 -19.85 -0.35
CA LYS A 228 6.91 -19.29 -0.24
C LYS A 228 6.99 -17.78 -0.51
N THR A 229 6.36 -17.35 -1.60
CA THR A 229 5.91 -15.98 -1.88
C THR A 229 6.70 -14.91 -1.12
N LEU A 230 7.79 -14.42 -1.72
CA LEU A 230 8.28 -13.10 -1.36
C LEU A 230 7.18 -12.14 -1.80
N LYS A 231 6.22 -11.83 -0.91
CA LYS A 231 5.34 -10.68 -1.10
C LYS A 231 6.26 -9.54 -1.48
N ARG A 232 6.24 -9.11 -2.75
CA ARG A 232 6.88 -7.86 -3.08
C ARG A 232 6.15 -6.90 -2.17
N LYS A 233 6.87 -6.23 -1.27
CA LYS A 233 6.29 -5.07 -0.62
C LYS A 233 6.14 -4.05 -1.73
N LEU A 234 5.03 -4.15 -2.45
CA LEU A 234 4.53 -3.16 -3.37
C LEU A 234 4.73 -1.82 -2.65
N PRO A 235 5.64 -0.96 -3.13
CA PRO A 235 6.02 0.23 -2.39
C PRO A 235 4.76 1.07 -2.14
N SER A 236 4.62 1.58 -0.92
CA SER A 236 3.43 2.26 -0.41
C SER A 236 3.13 3.62 -1.08
N GLY A 237 3.71 3.88 -2.25
CA GLY A 237 3.50 5.06 -3.09
C GLY A 237 3.38 4.70 -4.57
N LEU A 238 2.78 3.55 -4.89
CA LEU A 238 2.55 3.16 -6.28
C LEU A 238 1.60 4.16 -6.95
N THR A 239 2.09 4.75 -8.04
CA THR A 239 1.29 5.53 -8.97
C THR A 239 0.15 4.67 -9.48
N ARG A 240 -1.09 5.11 -9.25
CA ARG A 240 -2.28 4.49 -9.80
C ARG A 240 -2.78 5.31 -10.99
N LEU A 241 -3.01 4.63 -12.10
CA LEU A 241 -3.39 5.22 -13.37
C LEU A 241 -4.75 4.68 -13.81
N ASP A 242 -5.59 5.55 -14.38
CA ASP A 242 -6.89 5.15 -14.92
C ASP A 242 -6.73 4.47 -16.27
N CYS A 243 -7.28 3.27 -16.42
CA CYS A 243 -7.32 2.57 -17.69
C CYS A 243 -8.42 3.16 -18.58
N ARG A 244 -8.08 3.54 -19.81
CA ARG A 244 -9.06 4.11 -20.77
C ARG A 244 -9.97 3.06 -21.40
N GLY A 245 -9.61 1.78 -21.32
CA GLY A 245 -10.45 0.67 -21.77
C GLY A 245 -11.54 0.32 -20.75
N CYS A 246 -11.15 -0.08 -19.53
CA CYS A 246 -12.11 -0.51 -18.51
C CYS A 246 -12.51 0.58 -17.51
N LYS A 247 -11.97 1.80 -17.60
CA LYS A 247 -12.25 2.94 -16.70
C LYS A 247 -11.90 2.71 -15.23
N PHE A 248 -11.22 1.62 -14.89
CA PHE A 248 -10.73 1.35 -13.53
C PHE A 248 -9.34 1.93 -13.29
N ARG A 249 -9.13 2.41 -12.06
CA ARG A 249 -7.85 2.90 -11.55
C ARG A 249 -6.98 1.73 -11.11
N LYS A 250 -5.87 1.47 -11.81
CA LYS A 250 -5.00 0.30 -11.61
C LYS A 250 -3.58 0.72 -11.24
N LEU A 251 -2.82 -0.20 -10.63
CA LEU A 251 -1.38 -0.01 -10.44
C LEU A 251 -0.67 0.20 -11.78
N GLU A 252 0.36 1.03 -11.82
CA GLU A 252 1.22 1.23 -13.00
C GLU A 252 1.70 -0.09 -13.62
N ASP A 253 2.00 -1.09 -12.77
CA ASP A 253 2.43 -2.43 -13.19
C ASP A 253 1.37 -3.26 -13.93
N ALA A 254 0.12 -2.80 -13.98
CA ALA A 254 -0.95 -3.38 -14.81
C ALA A 254 -0.87 -2.94 -16.29
N PHE A 255 -0.06 -1.93 -16.60
CA PHE A 255 0.05 -1.33 -17.92
C PHE A 255 1.38 -1.70 -18.61
N PRO A 256 1.40 -1.84 -19.94
CA PRO A 256 2.64 -1.96 -20.67
C PRO A 256 3.51 -0.72 -20.47
N ARG A 257 4.78 -0.93 -20.17
CA ARG A 257 5.69 0.18 -19.87
C ARG A 257 5.96 1.06 -21.09
N ALA A 258 6.05 0.44 -22.28
CA ALA A 258 6.17 1.14 -23.55
C ALA A 258 5.05 2.16 -23.74
N GLN A 259 3.80 1.76 -23.45
CA GLN A 259 2.64 2.63 -23.59
C GLN A 259 2.65 3.83 -22.64
N LEU A 260 3.19 3.67 -21.43
CA LEU A 260 3.24 4.75 -20.44
C LEU A 260 4.30 5.82 -20.74
N GLN A 261 5.28 5.52 -21.58
CA GLN A 261 6.36 6.45 -21.95
C GLN A 261 6.03 7.29 -23.18
N GLN A 262 4.81 7.18 -23.71
CA GLN A 262 4.38 7.89 -24.90
C GLN A 262 3.64 9.16 -24.56
N ASP A 263 3.68 10.12 -25.48
CA ASP A 263 3.03 11.41 -25.32
C ASP A 263 1.50 11.29 -25.24
N ASP A 264 0.90 10.34 -25.96
CA ASP A 264 -0.55 10.09 -25.94
C ASP A 264 -1.01 9.14 -24.82
N SER A 265 -0.11 8.77 -23.91
CA SER A 265 -0.38 7.80 -22.84
C SER A 265 -1.53 8.23 -21.93
N GLU A 266 -1.66 9.51 -21.61
CA GLU A 266 -2.74 10.00 -20.75
C GLU A 266 -4.13 9.83 -21.38
N ALA A 267 -4.20 9.97 -22.71
CA ALA A 267 -5.44 9.86 -23.47
C ALA A 267 -5.78 8.40 -23.84
N LYS A 268 -4.78 7.56 -24.13
CA LYS A 268 -4.99 6.24 -24.75
C LYS A 268 -4.53 5.04 -23.91
N ARG A 269 -3.94 5.21 -22.71
CA ARG A 269 -3.42 4.08 -21.91
C ARG A 269 -4.47 2.99 -21.62
N ARG A 270 -4.10 1.73 -21.86
CA ARG A 270 -4.95 0.54 -21.61
C ARG A 270 -4.17 -0.48 -20.79
N CYS A 271 -4.83 -1.16 -19.85
CA CYS A 271 -4.19 -2.23 -19.09
C CYS A 271 -3.95 -3.47 -19.98
N LEU A 272 -3.03 -4.34 -19.57
CA LEU A 272 -2.69 -5.56 -20.32
C LEU A 272 -3.91 -6.44 -20.62
N LYS A 273 -4.86 -6.57 -19.70
CA LYS A 273 -6.08 -7.35 -19.95
C LYS A 273 -6.96 -6.69 -21.01
N CYS A 274 -7.12 -5.37 -20.98
CA CYS A 274 -7.87 -4.67 -22.02
C CYS A 274 -7.20 -4.83 -23.38
N LEU A 275 -5.87 -4.78 -23.45
CA LEU A 275 -5.13 -5.02 -24.71
C LEU A 275 -5.32 -6.45 -25.23
N LYS A 276 -5.35 -7.46 -24.34
CA LYS A 276 -5.62 -8.86 -24.72
C LYS A 276 -7.06 -9.11 -25.17
N LYS A 277 -8.02 -8.31 -24.72
CA LYS A 277 -9.42 -8.39 -25.16
C LYS A 277 -9.61 -7.82 -26.57
N VAL A 278 -8.69 -7.00 -27.05
CA VAL A 278 -8.70 -6.56 -28.45
C VAL A 278 -8.34 -7.79 -29.30
N GLY A 279 -9.35 -8.51 -29.77
CA GLY A 279 -9.16 -9.76 -30.51
C GLY A 279 -8.57 -9.56 -31.91
N ILE A 280 -8.61 -8.33 -32.41
CA ILE A 280 -8.15 -7.97 -33.76
C ILE A 280 -7.09 -6.87 -33.71
N LEU A 281 -6.10 -6.95 -34.59
CA LEU A 281 -5.09 -5.91 -34.80
C LEU A 281 -4.98 -5.62 -36.29
N GLU A 282 -4.75 -4.36 -36.63
CA GLU A 282 -4.46 -3.92 -37.98
C GLU A 282 -2.96 -4.05 -38.26
N CYS A 283 -2.60 -4.71 -39.36
CA CYS A 283 -1.21 -4.85 -39.75
C CYS A 283 -0.72 -3.58 -40.46
N SER A 284 0.34 -2.95 -39.94
CA SER A 284 0.95 -1.75 -40.53
C SER A 284 1.63 -1.96 -41.90
N VAL A 285 1.72 -3.21 -42.40
CA VAL A 285 2.38 -3.52 -43.68
C VAL A 285 1.36 -3.87 -44.76
N CYS A 286 0.36 -4.70 -44.45
CA CYS A 286 -0.65 -5.15 -45.40
C CYS A 286 -2.02 -4.53 -45.16
N GLU A 287 -2.16 -3.65 -44.16
CA GLU A 287 -3.38 -2.90 -43.79
C GLU A 287 -4.61 -3.77 -43.47
N SER A 288 -4.46 -5.09 -43.50
CA SER A 288 -5.52 -6.04 -43.15
C SER A 288 -5.72 -6.11 -41.64
N THR A 289 -6.98 -6.11 -41.22
CA THR A 289 -7.37 -6.43 -39.84
C THR A 289 -7.35 -7.95 -39.65
N LYS A 290 -6.51 -8.44 -38.73
CA LYS A 290 -6.26 -9.86 -38.48
C LYS A 290 -6.44 -10.21 -37.01
N GLN A 291 -6.65 -11.49 -36.69
CA GLN A 291 -6.76 -11.95 -35.31
C GLN A 291 -5.44 -11.76 -34.57
N ILE A 292 -5.47 -11.42 -33.28
CA ILE A 292 -4.27 -11.18 -32.47
C ILE A 292 -3.34 -12.42 -32.40
N SER A 293 -3.87 -13.61 -32.61
CA SER A 293 -3.11 -14.87 -32.72
C SER A 293 -2.19 -14.93 -33.94
N GLU A 294 -2.49 -14.16 -34.99
CA GLU A 294 -1.67 -14.03 -36.20
C GLU A 294 -0.51 -13.03 -36.01
N PHE A 295 -0.40 -12.41 -34.83
CA PHE A 295 0.69 -11.51 -34.48
C PHE A 295 1.58 -12.15 -33.43
N SER A 296 2.85 -11.75 -33.39
CA SER A 296 3.71 -12.16 -32.28
C SER A 296 3.15 -11.62 -30.96
N SER A 297 3.26 -12.39 -29.88
CA SER A 297 2.70 -12.03 -28.56
C SER A 297 3.08 -10.62 -28.07
N ALA A 298 4.28 -10.12 -28.42
CA ALA A 298 4.71 -8.78 -28.04
C ALA A 298 3.89 -7.65 -28.72
N MET A 299 3.27 -7.90 -29.87
CA MET A 299 2.57 -6.88 -30.68
C MET A 299 1.33 -6.33 -30.00
N ALA A 300 0.66 -7.10 -29.13
CA ALA A 300 -0.48 -6.63 -28.34
C ALA A 300 -0.17 -5.40 -27.47
N THR A 301 1.12 -5.16 -27.20
CA THR A 301 1.61 -4.06 -26.37
C THR A 301 2.49 -3.09 -27.15
N MET A 302 2.62 -3.31 -28.46
CA MET A 302 3.32 -2.39 -29.35
C MET A 302 2.32 -1.31 -29.80
N PRO A 303 2.60 -0.04 -29.50
CA PRO A 303 1.62 1.02 -29.67
C PRO A 303 1.46 1.52 -31.11
N TRP A 304 2.47 1.37 -31.99
CA TRP A 304 2.47 2.04 -33.30
C TRP A 304 2.81 1.17 -34.51
N ALA A 305 3.01 -0.14 -34.33
CA ALA A 305 3.36 -1.00 -35.46
C ALA A 305 3.11 -2.47 -35.15
N ALA A 306 1.84 -2.85 -35.05
CA ALA A 306 1.50 -4.26 -35.10
C ALA A 306 1.79 -4.76 -36.52
N VAL A 307 2.54 -5.85 -36.62
CA VAL A 307 2.83 -6.52 -37.88
C VAL A 307 2.44 -7.98 -37.73
N CYS A 308 1.64 -8.49 -38.67
CA CYS A 308 1.27 -9.90 -38.68
C CYS A 308 2.49 -10.79 -38.94
N ALA A 309 2.42 -12.04 -38.52
CA ALA A 309 3.51 -13.00 -38.61
C ALA A 309 3.96 -13.21 -40.07
N ASP A 310 3.02 -13.17 -41.02
CA ASP A 310 3.29 -13.36 -42.45
C ASP A 310 4.15 -12.23 -43.00
N CYS A 311 3.72 -10.98 -42.86
CA CYS A 311 4.48 -9.82 -43.33
C CYS A 311 5.87 -9.74 -42.67
N ALA A 312 5.96 -10.07 -41.38
CA ALA A 312 7.25 -10.14 -40.70
C ALA A 312 8.16 -11.25 -41.25
N ALA A 313 7.59 -12.40 -41.65
CA ALA A 313 8.34 -13.51 -42.24
C ALA A 313 8.79 -13.19 -43.67
N ASP A 314 7.94 -12.54 -44.47
CA ASP A 314 8.25 -12.17 -45.85
C ASP A 314 9.43 -11.20 -45.92
N VAL A 315 9.41 -10.13 -45.11
CA VAL A 315 10.54 -9.19 -45.02
C VAL A 315 11.79 -9.89 -44.51
N ARG A 316 11.66 -10.86 -43.59
CA ARG A 316 12.80 -11.61 -43.07
C ARG A 316 13.43 -12.53 -44.11
N ARG A 317 12.69 -13.00 -45.12
CA ARG A 317 13.22 -13.78 -46.25
C ARG A 317 13.96 -12.92 -47.27
N GLN A 318 13.65 -11.62 -47.35
CA GLN A 318 14.32 -10.72 -48.28
C GLN A 318 15.83 -10.57 -47.96
N PRO A 319 16.67 -10.30 -48.97
CA PRO A 319 18.08 -9.95 -48.80
C PRO A 319 18.25 -8.66 -47.97
N LYS A 320 19.46 -8.42 -47.45
CA LYS A 320 19.71 -7.34 -46.46
C LYS A 320 19.24 -5.95 -46.91
N TRP A 321 19.32 -5.64 -48.21
CA TRP A 321 18.83 -4.36 -48.77
C TRP A 321 17.31 -4.23 -48.70
N GLY A 322 16.55 -5.32 -48.81
CA GLY A 322 15.08 -5.33 -48.69
C GLY A 322 14.57 -5.21 -47.25
N ARG A 323 15.47 -5.28 -46.25
CA ARG A 323 15.15 -5.11 -44.83
C ARG A 323 15.35 -3.67 -44.34
N ALA A 324 15.49 -2.71 -45.26
CA ALA A 324 15.60 -1.31 -44.92
C ALA A 324 14.38 -0.88 -44.07
N GLY A 325 14.63 -0.23 -42.94
CA GLY A 325 13.56 0.15 -42.00
C GLY A 325 13.06 -0.98 -41.10
N TRP A 326 13.77 -2.13 -40.98
CA TRP A 326 13.46 -3.19 -40.02
C TRP A 326 14.65 -3.55 -39.15
N PHE A 327 14.40 -4.10 -37.96
CA PHE A 327 15.45 -4.54 -37.06
C PHE A 327 15.04 -5.74 -36.20
N THR A 328 16.05 -6.52 -35.79
CA THR A 328 15.90 -7.56 -34.77
C THR A 328 16.26 -6.97 -33.41
N CYS A 329 15.34 -7.04 -32.45
CA CYS A 329 15.56 -6.47 -31.13
C CYS A 329 16.57 -7.30 -30.32
N ARG A 330 17.70 -6.70 -29.91
CA ARG A 330 18.81 -7.35 -29.19
C ARG A 330 18.46 -8.05 -27.87
N THR A 331 17.29 -7.75 -27.30
CA THR A 331 16.87 -8.28 -25.99
C THR A 331 15.87 -9.44 -26.10
N CYS A 332 15.22 -9.57 -27.25
CA CYS A 332 14.12 -10.52 -27.40
C CYS A 332 14.08 -11.26 -28.71
N ASP A 333 14.97 -10.90 -29.63
CA ASP A 333 15.20 -11.56 -30.90
C ASP A 333 13.97 -11.57 -31.84
N LEU A 334 12.93 -10.81 -31.48
CA LEU A 334 11.78 -10.54 -32.33
C LEU A 334 12.12 -9.45 -33.36
N PHE A 335 11.50 -9.59 -34.53
CA PHE A 335 11.67 -8.72 -35.68
C PHE A 335 10.58 -7.64 -35.69
N PHE A 336 10.98 -6.38 -35.83
CA PHE A 336 10.09 -5.22 -35.77
C PHE A 336 10.40 -4.24 -36.91
N PRO A 337 9.41 -3.46 -37.35
CA PRO A 337 9.65 -2.28 -38.16
C PRO A 337 10.37 -1.22 -37.32
N GLY A 338 11.17 -0.38 -37.98
CA GLY A 338 12.09 0.58 -37.37
C GLY A 338 11.39 1.74 -36.66
N ALA A 339 10.12 2.01 -36.99
CA ALA A 339 9.30 2.99 -36.28
C ALA A 339 9.20 2.61 -34.79
N GLY A 340 9.78 3.44 -33.91
CA GLY A 340 9.82 3.19 -32.47
C GLY A 340 10.98 2.32 -31.98
N ALA A 341 12.06 2.16 -32.76
CA ALA A 341 13.30 1.55 -32.27
C ALA A 341 14.12 2.57 -31.45
N ALA A 342 14.61 2.16 -30.27
CA ALA A 342 15.64 2.91 -29.55
C ALA A 342 16.82 1.98 -29.28
N ASP A 343 18.01 2.33 -29.82
CA ASP A 343 19.25 1.55 -29.63
C ASP A 343 19.08 0.05 -29.98
N GLN A 344 18.50 -0.21 -31.16
CA GLN A 344 18.15 -1.56 -31.66
C GLN A 344 17.34 -2.42 -30.67
N ARG A 345 16.51 -1.78 -29.83
CA ARG A 345 15.54 -2.43 -28.95
C ARG A 345 14.13 -1.93 -29.30
N CYS A 346 13.16 -2.84 -29.27
CA CYS A 346 11.75 -2.46 -29.38
C CYS A 346 11.32 -1.63 -28.17
N LEU A 347 10.27 -0.81 -28.30
CA LEU A 347 9.78 0.05 -27.21
C LEU A 347 9.56 -0.71 -25.89
N ASN A 348 9.08 -1.95 -25.93
CA ASN A 348 8.93 -2.79 -24.74
C ASN A 348 10.27 -3.16 -24.06
N CYS A 349 11.34 -3.34 -24.84
CA CYS A 349 12.68 -3.65 -24.31
C CYS A 349 13.50 -2.39 -24.02
N ALA A 350 13.26 -1.29 -24.73
CA ALA A 350 13.88 0.01 -24.51
C ALA A 350 13.32 0.71 -23.26
N SER A 351 12.01 0.59 -23.04
CA SER A 351 11.33 1.13 -21.86
C SER A 351 11.70 0.44 -20.56
N ARG A 352 12.27 -0.77 -20.62
CA ARG A 352 12.91 -1.41 -19.46
C ARG A 352 13.97 -0.43 -18.98
N GLY A 353 13.83 0.05 -17.75
CA GLY A 353 14.81 0.95 -17.14
C GLY A 353 16.19 0.30 -17.19
N SER A 354 16.97 0.63 -18.21
CA SER A 354 18.38 0.32 -18.26
C SER A 354 19.01 1.14 -17.15
N TRP A 355 19.47 0.47 -16.11
CA TRP A 355 20.44 1.03 -15.17
C TRP A 355 20.05 2.42 -14.62
N ALA A 356 19.01 2.50 -13.77
CA ALA A 356 18.97 3.62 -12.83
C ALA A 356 20.21 3.51 -11.92
N LYS A 357 21.13 4.49 -11.95
CA LYS A 357 22.32 4.52 -11.09
C LYS A 357 21.91 4.15 -9.65
N GLY A 358 22.48 3.06 -9.12
CA GLY A 358 22.22 2.56 -7.76
C GLY A 358 21.16 1.46 -7.61
N LYS A 359 20.38 1.08 -8.64
CA LYS A 359 19.43 -0.04 -8.57
C LYS A 359 20.07 -1.37 -9.02
N SER A 360 19.98 -2.42 -8.20
CA SER A 360 20.47 -3.79 -8.46
C SER A 360 19.37 -4.83 -8.23
N THR A 361 19.44 -5.99 -8.90
CA THR A 361 18.48 -7.11 -8.72
C THR A 361 19.14 -8.29 -8.03
N CYS A 362 18.53 -8.80 -6.95
CA CYS A 362 19.21 -9.72 -6.05
C CYS A 362 19.31 -11.09 -6.70
N ARG A 363 20.52 -11.67 -6.78
CA ARG A 363 20.70 -13.01 -7.35
C ARG A 363 19.97 -14.11 -6.56
N LYS A 364 19.73 -13.89 -5.26
CA LYS A 364 19.07 -14.87 -4.37
C LYS A 364 17.55 -14.73 -4.38
N CYS A 365 17.02 -13.53 -4.13
CA CYS A 365 15.57 -13.31 -4.00
C CYS A 365 14.91 -12.71 -5.25
N GLY A 366 15.68 -12.32 -6.27
CA GLY A 366 15.16 -11.73 -7.50
C GLY A 366 14.57 -10.32 -7.35
N GLY A 367 14.59 -9.74 -6.14
CA GLY A 367 14.05 -8.40 -5.87
C GLY A 367 15.03 -7.28 -6.20
N ALA A 368 14.51 -6.19 -6.76
CA ALA A 368 15.23 -4.95 -6.96
C ALA A 368 15.47 -4.23 -5.62
N TRP A 369 16.66 -3.67 -5.44
CA TRP A 369 16.98 -2.77 -4.35
C TRP A 369 17.85 -1.62 -4.85
N SER A 370 17.79 -0.50 -4.15
CA SER A 370 18.67 0.65 -4.37
C SER A 370 19.55 0.88 -3.16
N GLU A 371 20.85 1.06 -3.38
CA GLU A 371 21.79 1.37 -2.33
C GLU A 371 22.83 2.36 -2.89
N PRO A 372 23.17 3.44 -2.17
CA PRO A 372 24.23 4.34 -2.58
C PRO A 372 25.52 3.53 -2.77
N ARG A 373 26.22 3.72 -3.89
CA ARG A 373 27.57 3.13 -4.04
C ARG A 373 28.48 3.85 -3.04
N GLY A 374 29.01 3.12 -2.06
CA GLY A 374 30.08 3.64 -1.22
C GLY A 374 31.29 4.00 -2.07
N GLN A 375 31.90 5.17 -1.83
CA GLN A 375 33.17 5.54 -2.42
C GLN A 375 34.19 4.44 -2.10
N GLY A 376 34.75 3.78 -3.12
CA GLY A 376 35.82 2.81 -2.97
C GLY A 376 35.49 1.32 -3.16
N SER A 377 34.23 0.92 -3.43
CA SER A 377 33.93 -0.48 -3.78
C SER A 377 33.58 -0.64 -5.27
N ASP A 378 34.54 -1.06 -6.08
CA ASP A 378 34.33 -1.30 -7.52
C ASP A 378 33.57 -2.62 -7.82
N LYS A 379 33.36 -3.44 -6.78
CA LYS A 379 32.66 -4.73 -6.89
C LYS A 379 31.14 -4.56 -6.78
N ARG A 380 30.43 -4.89 -7.86
CA ARG A 380 28.95 -4.96 -7.88
C ARG A 380 28.41 -5.87 -6.76
N GLN A 381 27.59 -5.31 -5.89
CA GLN A 381 26.85 -6.06 -4.88
C GLN A 381 25.83 -7.00 -5.54
N ARG A 382 25.94 -8.31 -5.28
CA ARG A 382 25.09 -9.35 -5.91
C ARG A 382 23.84 -9.71 -5.09
N LEU A 383 23.82 -9.32 -3.81
CA LEU A 383 22.77 -9.63 -2.84
C LEU A 383 22.21 -8.36 -2.23
N CYS A 384 20.88 -8.28 -2.06
CA CYS A 384 20.24 -7.19 -1.34
C CYS A 384 20.57 -7.25 0.16
N PRO A 385 20.44 -6.16 0.92
CA PRO A 385 20.76 -6.13 2.35
C PRO A 385 20.08 -7.24 3.18
N LYS A 386 18.88 -7.69 2.75
CA LYS A 386 18.15 -8.79 3.41
C LYS A 386 18.73 -10.18 3.13
N CYS A 387 19.43 -10.33 2.00
CA CYS A 387 20.01 -11.60 1.56
C CYS A 387 21.52 -11.68 1.76
N ARG A 388 22.18 -10.57 2.13
CA ARG A 388 23.60 -10.57 2.51
C ARG A 388 23.79 -11.35 3.80
N PRO A 389 24.84 -12.18 3.91
CA PRO A 389 25.26 -12.72 5.20
C PRO A 389 25.57 -11.56 6.14
N LYS A 390 25.03 -11.58 7.37
CA LYS A 390 25.50 -10.65 8.41
C LYS A 390 26.96 -10.98 8.66
N ALA A 391 27.85 -9.98 8.59
CA ALA A 391 29.25 -10.18 8.93
C ALA A 391 29.32 -10.83 10.32
N SER A 392 30.00 -11.97 10.42
CA SER A 392 30.35 -12.56 11.71
C SER A 392 31.11 -11.49 12.49
N ARG A 393 30.59 -11.07 13.64
CA ARG A 393 31.37 -10.32 14.62
C ARG A 393 32.64 -11.11 14.86
N ALA A 394 33.77 -10.63 14.34
CA ALA A 394 35.07 -11.12 14.76
C ALA A 394 35.11 -10.97 16.28
N LYS A 395 35.34 -12.09 16.98
CA LYS A 395 35.66 -12.08 18.40
C LYS A 395 36.83 -11.11 18.58
N ARG A 396 36.59 -9.99 19.25
CA ARG A 396 37.68 -9.21 19.85
C ARG A 396 38.17 -10.05 21.01
N SER A 397 39.34 -10.67 20.82
CA SER A 397 40.25 -11.11 21.88
C SER A 397 40.72 -9.90 22.69
#